data_AF-A0A9Q3Q3Y5-F1
#
_entry.id   AF-A0A9Q3Q3Y5-F1
#
_cell.length_a   1.000
_cell.length_b   1.000
_cell.length_c   1.000
_cell.angle_alpha   90.00
_cell.angle_beta   90.00
_cell.angle_gamma   90.00
#
_symmetry.space_group_name_H-M   'P 1'
#
loop_
_entity.id
_entity.type
_entity.pdbx_description
1 polymer ?
#
loop_
_entity_poly.entity_id
_entity_poly.type
_entity_poly.pdbx_seq_one_letter_code
_entity_poly.pdbx_strand_id
1 'polypeptide(L)'
;KPYTNTLSPDPALRSNATNQLETSSRQHFAPDLDSLLSVLISTYKPSHIKNAAGLAIKNSLTSREVIRNEELIQRWKSVPDDIRMKVKDGLIQMLGDNKRPVFQFSSQAIAAIRAEELPLGMWSGLISQLLQIINTPERGVSLRQSATLVKLPEVLAAQSNEILTPVFSGARKEEPSPKVQLASVDALLDSLEFVCHNFEREGERNYIMQVICKATQSPTPDVQVAAFGCLVRIIQLYYLVFTYIAFQTSNEQTGDHCCNENLNQHLQGSPQRTWPKKGVAYGLASLCGCTCIETA
;
A
#
# COMPACT_ATOMS: atom_id res chain seq x y z
N LYS A 1 9.79 -8.06 32.52
CA LYS A 1 10.82 -7.21 33.16
C LYS A 1 11.79 -6.59 32.14
N PRO A 2 12.45 -7.33 31.21
CA PRO A 2 13.41 -6.71 30.28
C PRO A 2 12.78 -5.62 29.39
N TYR A 3 11.55 -5.82 28.90
CA TYR A 3 10.83 -4.82 28.08
C TYR A 3 10.43 -3.53 28.80
N THR A 4 10.30 -3.56 30.13
CA THR A 4 10.07 -2.32 30.90
C THR A 4 11.39 -1.56 31.06
N ASN A 5 12.49 -2.30 31.13
CA ASN A 5 13.83 -1.76 31.31
C ASN A 5 14.40 -1.14 30.02
N THR A 6 13.98 -1.58 28.83
CA THR A 6 14.34 -0.93 27.55
C THR A 6 13.77 0.48 27.41
N LEU A 7 12.79 0.86 28.25
CA LEU A 7 12.21 2.20 28.32
C LEU A 7 12.70 2.99 29.55
N SER A 8 13.66 2.44 30.31
CA SER A 8 14.20 3.10 31.50
C SER A 8 14.95 4.39 31.12
N PRO A 9 14.83 5.48 31.92
CA PRO A 9 15.66 6.67 31.75
C PRO A 9 17.14 6.40 32.03
N ASP A 10 17.47 5.37 32.83
CA ASP A 10 18.85 4.94 33.12
C ASP A 10 19.50 4.28 31.89
N PRO A 11 20.59 4.88 31.33
CA PRO A 11 21.31 4.32 30.18
C PRO A 11 21.89 2.92 30.42
N ALA A 12 22.35 2.62 31.65
CA ALA A 12 22.98 1.33 31.95
C ALA A 12 21.94 0.22 31.98
N LEU A 13 20.81 0.45 32.65
CA LEU A 13 19.68 -0.48 32.69
C LEU A 13 19.07 -0.71 31.30
N ARG A 14 19.00 0.35 30.48
CA ARG A 14 18.52 0.27 29.10
C ARG A 14 19.44 -0.55 28.22
N SER A 15 20.74 -0.26 28.24
CA SER A 15 21.75 -0.98 27.45
C SER A 15 21.80 -2.46 27.82
N ASN A 16 21.76 -2.78 29.12
CA ASN A 16 21.73 -4.17 29.57
C ASN A 16 20.45 -4.90 29.09
N ALA A 17 19.29 -4.26 29.23
CA ALA A 17 18.04 -4.83 28.75
C ALA A 17 18.02 -5.04 27.23
N THR A 18 18.55 -4.11 26.45
CA THR A 18 18.69 -4.24 24.99
C THR A 18 19.63 -5.39 24.63
N ASN A 19 20.80 -5.47 25.26
CA ASN A 19 21.77 -6.54 25.00
C ASN A 19 21.21 -7.93 25.36
N GLN A 20 20.44 -8.03 26.44
CA GLN A 20 19.76 -9.28 26.80
C GLN A 20 18.73 -9.70 25.74
N LEU A 21 17.93 -8.76 25.24
CA LEU A 21 16.96 -9.05 24.17
C LEU A 21 17.66 -9.42 22.86
N GLU A 22 18.73 -8.72 22.49
CA GLU A 22 19.50 -9.05 21.29
C GLU A 22 20.15 -10.45 21.39
N THR A 23 20.69 -10.79 22.55
CA THR A 23 21.32 -12.10 22.78
C THR A 23 20.28 -13.23 22.72
N SER A 24 19.13 -13.04 23.40
CA SER A 24 18.00 -13.97 23.35
C SER A 24 17.49 -14.16 21.93
N SER A 25 17.29 -13.04 21.21
CA SER A 25 16.87 -13.07 19.82
C SER A 25 17.85 -13.85 18.98
N ARG A 26 19.17 -13.62 19.08
CA ARG A 26 20.23 -14.31 18.33
C ARG A 26 20.23 -15.83 18.56
N GLN A 27 20.04 -16.27 19.80
CA GLN A 27 20.12 -17.69 20.17
C GLN A 27 18.83 -18.46 19.83
N HIS A 28 17.66 -17.85 20.06
CA HIS A 28 16.37 -18.52 19.93
C HIS A 28 15.33 -17.63 19.26
N PHE A 29 15.44 -17.46 17.94
CA PHE A 29 14.62 -16.53 17.18
C PHE A 29 13.12 -16.81 17.25
N ALA A 30 12.70 -18.05 16.99
CA ALA A 30 11.28 -18.38 16.92
C ALA A 30 10.57 -18.28 18.29
N PRO A 31 11.16 -18.77 19.41
CA PRO A 31 10.61 -18.52 20.75
C PRO A 31 10.59 -17.03 21.14
N ASP A 32 11.59 -16.25 20.73
CA ASP A 32 11.65 -14.80 20.99
C ASP A 32 10.51 -14.07 20.29
N LEU A 33 10.25 -14.39 19.01
CA LEU A 33 9.09 -13.87 18.27
C LEU A 33 7.76 -14.24 18.93
N ASP A 34 7.60 -15.47 19.41
CA ASP A 34 6.38 -15.88 20.09
C ASP A 34 6.18 -15.13 21.42
N SER A 35 7.27 -14.93 22.18
CA SER A 35 7.24 -14.12 23.39
C SER A 35 6.85 -12.67 23.08
N LEU A 36 7.41 -12.07 22.03
CA LEU A 36 7.08 -10.72 21.62
C LEU A 36 5.62 -10.60 21.18
N LEU A 37 5.14 -11.58 20.42
CA LEU A 37 3.75 -11.65 19.97
C LEU A 37 2.79 -11.73 21.15
N SER A 38 3.07 -12.57 22.14
CA SER A 38 2.24 -12.70 23.35
C SER A 38 2.11 -11.37 24.11
N VAL A 39 3.18 -10.57 24.15
CA VAL A 39 3.18 -9.24 24.75
C VAL A 39 2.36 -8.27 23.92
N LEU A 40 2.48 -8.35 22.58
CA LEU A 40 1.77 -7.49 21.64
C LEU A 40 0.25 -7.72 21.67
N ILE A 41 -0.21 -8.98 21.72
CA ILE A 41 -1.65 -9.31 21.68
C ILE A 41 -2.33 -9.21 23.05
N SER A 42 -1.57 -9.18 24.14
CA SER A 42 -2.11 -9.17 25.50
C SER A 42 -2.96 -7.93 25.79
N THR A 43 -4.16 -8.15 26.34
CA THR A 43 -5.08 -7.10 26.81
C THR A 43 -4.63 -6.46 28.13
N TYR A 44 -3.86 -7.19 28.94
CA TYR A 44 -3.42 -6.75 30.27
C TYR A 44 -2.14 -5.89 30.27
N LYS A 45 -1.42 -5.80 29.14
CA LYS A 45 -0.14 -5.07 29.08
C LYS A 45 -0.40 -3.59 28.76
N PRO A 46 0.35 -2.66 29.39
CA PRO A 46 0.21 -1.25 29.10
C PRO A 46 0.69 -0.92 27.68
N SER A 47 0.10 0.13 27.09
CA SER A 47 0.28 0.51 25.68
C SER A 47 1.75 0.67 25.28
N HIS A 48 2.58 1.29 26.13
CA HIS A 48 3.99 1.50 25.84
C HIS A 48 4.79 0.18 25.73
N ILE A 49 4.41 -0.86 26.48
CA ILE A 49 5.04 -2.19 26.38
C ILE A 49 4.59 -2.90 25.10
N LYS A 50 3.31 -2.80 24.73
CA LYS A 50 2.80 -3.33 23.45
C LYS A 50 3.53 -2.68 22.28
N ASN A 51 3.74 -1.35 22.33
CA ASN A 51 4.46 -0.61 21.30
C ASN A 51 5.92 -1.05 21.18
N ALA A 52 6.61 -1.25 22.31
CA ALA A 52 7.97 -1.75 22.32
C ALA A 52 8.07 -3.16 21.72
N ALA A 53 7.11 -4.04 22.02
CA ALA A 53 7.04 -5.38 21.43
C ALA A 53 6.78 -5.32 19.91
N GLY A 54 5.82 -4.50 19.46
CA GLY A 54 5.52 -4.33 18.03
C GLY A 54 6.70 -3.77 17.26
N LEU A 55 7.41 -2.79 17.82
CA LEU A 55 8.64 -2.24 17.24
C LEU A 55 9.75 -3.29 17.16
N ALA A 56 9.92 -4.10 18.21
CA ALA A 56 10.92 -5.18 18.23
C ALA A 56 10.61 -6.27 17.18
N ILE A 57 9.35 -6.67 17.04
CA ILE A 57 8.92 -7.60 15.98
C ILE A 57 9.24 -7.02 14.61
N LYS A 58 8.86 -5.77 14.35
CA LYS A 58 9.17 -5.11 13.08
C LYS A 58 10.67 -5.09 12.79
N ASN A 59 11.49 -4.68 13.76
CA ASN A 59 12.95 -4.63 13.61
C ASN A 59 13.60 -6.03 13.47
N SER A 60 12.88 -7.08 13.85
CA SER A 60 13.29 -8.48 13.67
C SER A 60 12.95 -9.01 12.27
N LEU A 61 12.12 -8.30 11.50
CA LEU A 61 11.62 -8.72 10.19
C LEU A 61 12.14 -7.85 9.05
N THR A 62 12.54 -6.61 9.31
CA THR A 62 13.03 -5.70 8.28
C THR A 62 14.11 -4.74 8.79
N SER A 63 15.03 -4.37 7.90
CA SER A 63 16.05 -3.35 8.12
C SER A 63 16.12 -2.39 6.92
N ARG A 64 16.60 -1.16 7.16
CA ARG A 64 16.93 -0.22 6.07
C ARG A 64 18.21 -0.60 5.33
N GLU A 65 19.09 -1.34 5.98
CA GLU A 65 20.34 -1.83 5.40
C GLU A 65 20.07 -3.12 4.60
N VAL A 66 20.43 -3.12 3.32
CA VAL A 66 20.12 -4.21 2.37
C VAL A 66 20.67 -5.56 2.85
N ILE A 67 21.96 -5.62 3.18
CA ILE A 67 22.63 -6.86 3.64
C ILE A 67 21.95 -7.41 4.89
N ARG A 68 21.72 -6.54 5.89
CA ARG A 68 21.03 -6.94 7.12
C ARG A 68 19.59 -7.38 6.87
N ASN A 69 18.90 -6.76 5.91
CA ASN A 69 17.55 -7.15 5.55
C ASN A 69 17.52 -8.57 4.96
N GLU A 70 18.46 -8.92 4.07
CA GLU A 70 18.60 -10.28 3.54
C GLU A 70 18.83 -11.32 4.64
N GLU A 71 19.68 -11.02 5.63
CA GLU A 71 19.89 -11.90 6.79
C GLU A 71 18.59 -12.13 7.59
N LEU A 72 17.83 -11.06 7.86
CA LEU A 72 16.55 -11.15 8.58
C LEU A 72 15.51 -11.96 7.81
N ILE A 73 15.47 -11.81 6.48
CA ILE A 73 14.60 -12.57 5.59
C ILE A 73 14.93 -14.06 5.64
N GLN A 74 16.21 -14.43 5.52
CA GLN A 74 16.63 -15.83 5.59
C GLN A 74 16.32 -16.43 6.96
N ARG A 75 16.48 -15.62 8.00
CA ARG A 75 16.13 -15.99 9.36
C ARG A 75 14.63 -16.20 9.56
N TRP A 76 13.79 -15.37 8.94
CA TRP A 76 12.34 -15.56 8.93
C TRP A 76 11.95 -16.85 8.19
N LYS A 77 12.57 -17.13 7.05
CA LYS A 77 12.32 -18.35 6.24
C LYS A 77 12.67 -19.64 6.98
N SER A 78 13.61 -19.61 7.93
CA SER A 78 13.96 -20.78 8.75
C SER A 78 13.05 -20.99 9.96
N VAL A 79 12.10 -20.08 10.23
CA VAL A 79 11.11 -20.25 11.29
C VAL A 79 10.09 -21.32 10.89
N PRO A 80 9.76 -22.26 11.79
CA PRO A 80 8.69 -23.23 11.58
C PRO A 80 7.35 -22.60 11.19
N ASP A 81 6.62 -23.26 10.28
CA ASP A 81 5.37 -22.75 9.70
C ASP A 81 4.29 -22.45 10.73
N ASP A 82 4.19 -23.25 11.79
CA ASP A 82 3.27 -23.06 12.90
C ASP A 82 3.50 -21.73 13.63
N ILE A 83 4.76 -21.39 13.88
CA ILE A 83 5.14 -20.13 14.52
C ILE A 83 4.93 -18.96 13.55
N ARG A 84 5.29 -19.12 12.27
CA ARG A 84 5.04 -18.08 11.26
C ARG A 84 3.56 -17.76 11.14
N MET A 85 2.70 -18.78 11.07
CA MET A 85 1.24 -18.61 11.03
C MET A 85 0.72 -17.90 12.29
N LYS A 86 1.17 -18.33 13.47
CA LYS A 86 0.79 -17.68 14.74
C LYS A 86 1.15 -16.20 14.76
N VAL A 87 2.36 -15.85 14.33
CA VAL A 87 2.81 -14.45 14.21
C VAL A 87 1.95 -13.68 13.22
N LYS A 88 1.68 -14.23 12.04
CA LYS A 88 0.81 -13.62 11.02
C LYS A 88 -0.58 -13.32 11.56
N ASP A 89 -1.22 -14.30 12.20
CA ASP A 89 -2.57 -14.16 12.76
C ASP A 89 -2.62 -13.12 13.89
N GLY A 90 -1.63 -13.12 14.78
CA GLY A 90 -1.56 -12.14 15.86
C GLY A 90 -1.30 -10.72 15.36
N LEU A 91 -0.48 -10.53 14.32
CA LEU A 91 -0.29 -9.22 13.69
C LEU A 91 -1.57 -8.70 13.02
N ILE A 92 -2.30 -9.58 12.33
CA ILE A 92 -3.60 -9.26 11.71
C ILE A 92 -4.64 -8.88 12.77
N GLN A 93 -4.68 -9.60 13.90
CA GLN A 93 -5.55 -9.26 15.03
C GLN A 93 -5.29 -7.83 15.53
N MET A 94 -4.02 -7.41 15.57
CA MET A 94 -3.61 -6.10 16.06
C MET A 94 -3.89 -4.95 15.10
N LEU A 95 -4.20 -5.24 13.82
CA LEU A 95 -4.74 -4.22 12.93
C LEU A 95 -6.05 -3.66 13.48
N GLY A 96 -6.85 -4.50 14.16
CA GLY A 96 -8.11 -4.17 14.84
C GLY A 96 -8.00 -3.32 16.10
N ASP A 97 -6.79 -3.07 16.62
CA ASP A 97 -6.62 -2.30 17.87
C ASP A 97 -6.83 -0.80 17.59
N ASN A 98 -7.65 -0.14 18.41
CA ASN A 98 -7.90 1.30 18.31
C ASN A 98 -6.67 2.16 18.67
N LYS A 99 -5.60 1.56 19.22
CA LYS A 99 -4.36 2.25 19.58
C LYS A 99 -3.42 2.38 18.38
N ARG A 100 -3.30 3.61 17.86
CA ARG A 100 -2.53 3.97 16.65
C ARG A 100 -1.13 3.34 16.55
N PRO A 101 -0.27 3.35 17.59
CA PRO A 101 1.10 2.83 17.43
C PRO A 101 1.16 1.30 17.33
N VAL A 102 0.29 0.58 18.06
CA VAL A 102 0.22 -0.90 18.02
C VAL A 102 -0.17 -1.36 16.62
N PHE A 103 -1.22 -0.73 16.08
CA PHE A 103 -1.65 -0.96 14.70
C PHE A 103 -0.50 -0.64 13.72
N GLN A 104 0.13 0.53 13.80
CA GLN A 104 1.15 0.97 12.83
C GLN A 104 2.35 0.01 12.74
N PHE A 105 2.87 -0.46 13.88
CA PHE A 105 3.98 -1.41 13.88
C PHE A 105 3.56 -2.78 13.33
N SER A 106 2.32 -3.20 13.62
CA SER A 106 1.77 -4.45 13.08
C SER A 106 1.62 -4.37 11.56
N SER A 107 1.15 -3.23 11.03
CA SER A 107 1.08 -2.95 9.58
C SER A 107 2.42 -3.07 8.90
N GLN A 108 3.48 -2.49 9.49
CA GLN A 108 4.83 -2.51 8.94
C GLN A 108 5.43 -3.91 8.98
N ALA A 109 5.19 -4.67 10.05
CA ALA A 109 5.60 -6.07 10.16
C ALA A 109 4.90 -6.95 9.10
N ILE A 110 3.58 -6.78 8.90
CA ILE A 110 2.84 -7.47 7.83
C ILE A 110 3.40 -7.11 6.45
N ALA A 111 3.69 -5.83 6.20
CA ALA A 111 4.26 -5.39 4.93
C ALA A 111 5.62 -6.07 4.66
N ALA A 112 6.48 -6.20 5.68
CA ALA A 112 7.77 -6.89 5.58
C ALA A 112 7.60 -8.39 5.30
N ILE A 113 6.76 -9.09 6.08
CA ILE A 113 6.51 -10.54 5.88
C ILE A 113 5.92 -10.79 4.50
N ARG A 114 4.95 -9.97 4.08
CA ARG A 114 4.29 -10.11 2.79
C ARG A 114 5.26 -9.93 1.62
N ALA A 115 6.17 -8.96 1.69
CA ALA A 115 7.13 -8.72 0.61
C ALA A 115 7.93 -9.99 0.26
N GLU A 116 8.14 -10.87 1.26
CA GLU A 116 8.87 -12.12 1.10
C GLU A 116 7.98 -13.35 0.86
N GLU A 117 6.88 -13.48 1.60
CA GLU A 117 6.07 -14.70 1.57
C GLU A 117 5.11 -14.74 0.39
N LEU A 118 4.67 -13.58 -0.10
CA LEU A 118 3.67 -13.51 -1.14
C LEU A 118 4.20 -13.90 -2.54
N PRO A 119 5.39 -13.46 -2.98
CA PRO A 119 6.01 -13.96 -4.22
C PRO A 119 6.22 -15.48 -4.22
N LEU A 120 6.34 -16.09 -3.03
CA LEU A 120 6.55 -17.52 -2.84
C LEU A 120 5.23 -18.30 -2.61
N GLY A 121 4.08 -17.62 -2.61
CA GLY A 121 2.78 -18.25 -2.38
C GLY A 121 2.53 -18.75 -0.94
N MET A 122 3.39 -18.39 0.03
CA MET A 122 3.33 -18.89 1.41
C MET A 122 2.26 -18.18 2.27
N TRP A 123 1.64 -17.12 1.76
CA TRP A 123 0.57 -16.38 2.45
C TRP A 123 -0.60 -16.02 1.54
N SER A 124 -1.18 -17.03 0.89
CA SER A 124 -2.31 -16.88 -0.04
C SER A 124 -3.57 -16.28 0.61
N GLY A 125 -3.81 -16.51 1.91
CA GLY A 125 -4.98 -16.00 2.62
C GLY A 125 -4.94 -14.53 3.02
N LEU A 126 -3.82 -13.82 2.83
CA LEU A 126 -3.64 -12.45 3.32
C LEU A 126 -4.69 -11.48 2.76
N ILE A 127 -4.94 -11.51 1.46
CA ILE A 127 -5.89 -10.59 0.82
C ILE A 127 -7.28 -10.81 1.38
N SER A 128 -7.77 -12.05 1.40
CA SER A 128 -9.09 -12.36 1.94
C SER A 128 -9.24 -11.88 3.40
N GLN A 129 -8.19 -12.05 4.22
CA GLN A 129 -8.16 -11.56 5.60
C GLN A 129 -8.19 -10.02 5.69
N LEU A 130 -7.42 -9.31 4.86
CA LEU A 130 -7.42 -7.84 4.79
C LEU A 130 -8.76 -7.30 4.29
N LEU A 131 -9.38 -7.94 3.30
CA LEU A 131 -10.70 -7.55 2.79
C LEU A 131 -11.78 -7.72 3.84
N GLN A 132 -11.77 -8.84 4.57
CA GLN A 132 -12.68 -9.06 5.70
C GLN A 132 -12.54 -7.96 6.75
N ILE A 133 -11.31 -7.57 7.03
CA ILE A 133 -10.96 -6.48 7.95
C ILE A 133 -11.54 -5.14 7.47
N ILE A 134 -11.34 -4.76 6.20
CA ILE A 134 -11.84 -3.49 5.66
C ILE A 134 -13.37 -3.45 5.64
N ASN A 135 -14.00 -4.56 5.29
CA ASN A 135 -15.45 -4.68 5.14
C ASN A 135 -16.20 -4.82 6.46
N THR A 136 -15.51 -5.00 7.60
CA THR A 136 -16.17 -5.11 8.91
C THR A 136 -16.60 -3.71 9.41
N PRO A 137 -17.91 -3.42 9.53
CA PRO A 137 -18.40 -2.08 9.88
C PRO A 137 -18.12 -1.70 11.34
N GLU A 138 -17.98 -2.67 12.23
CA GLU A 138 -17.78 -2.46 13.67
C GLU A 138 -16.34 -2.08 14.05
N ARG A 139 -15.38 -2.30 13.16
CA ARG A 139 -13.97 -2.00 13.42
C ARG A 139 -13.62 -0.67 12.73
N GLY A 140 -13.36 0.35 13.55
CA GLY A 140 -13.38 1.76 13.16
C GLY A 140 -12.34 2.20 12.12
N VAL A 141 -12.39 3.50 11.81
CA VAL A 141 -11.46 4.27 10.94
C VAL A 141 -10.02 3.79 10.97
N SER A 142 -9.48 3.50 12.15
CA SER A 142 -8.09 3.02 12.34
C SER A 142 -7.81 1.71 11.58
N LEU A 143 -8.79 0.81 11.47
CA LEU A 143 -8.67 -0.45 10.75
C LEU A 143 -8.71 -0.25 9.23
N ARG A 144 -9.54 0.67 8.73
CA ARG A 144 -9.55 0.99 7.30
C ARG A 144 -8.29 1.73 6.88
N GLN A 145 -7.76 2.61 7.73
CA GLN A 145 -6.42 3.16 7.52
C GLN A 145 -5.35 2.06 7.51
N SER A 146 -5.55 1.01 8.31
CA SER A 146 -4.57 -0.04 8.50
C SER A 146 -4.30 -0.94 7.32
N ALA A 147 -5.35 -1.55 6.80
CA ALA A 147 -5.24 -2.50 5.70
C ALA A 147 -4.72 -1.80 4.44
N THR A 148 -5.00 -0.50 4.35
CA THR A 148 -4.62 0.39 3.27
C THR A 148 -3.15 0.83 3.34
N LEU A 149 -2.55 0.89 4.53
CA LEU A 149 -1.11 1.19 4.67
C LEU A 149 -0.19 0.00 4.36
N VAL A 150 -0.73 -1.21 4.19
CA VAL A 150 0.06 -2.39 3.87
C VAL A 150 0.41 -2.35 2.38
N LYS A 151 1.32 -1.47 1.92
CA LYS A 151 1.72 -1.20 0.50
C LYS A 151 0.95 -1.99 -0.54
N LEU A 152 1.46 -2.86 -1.40
CA LEU A 152 0.79 -4.03 -2.04
C LEU A 152 1.77 -4.44 -3.14
N PRO A 153 2.40 -5.63 -3.07
CA PRO A 153 3.42 -5.99 -4.03
C PRO A 153 2.78 -6.32 -5.38
N GLU A 154 3.58 -6.14 -6.43
CA GLU A 154 3.25 -6.41 -7.83
C GLU A 154 2.67 -7.82 -8.07
N VAL A 155 3.04 -8.79 -7.23
CA VAL A 155 2.53 -10.17 -7.23
C VAL A 155 0.99 -10.25 -7.13
N LEU A 156 0.34 -9.17 -6.68
CA LEU A 156 -1.11 -9.08 -6.56
C LEU A 156 -1.83 -8.50 -7.78
N ALA A 157 -1.13 -8.25 -8.88
CA ALA A 157 -1.75 -7.77 -10.13
C ALA A 157 -2.92 -8.67 -10.57
N ALA A 158 -2.81 -9.99 -10.40
CA ALA A 158 -3.88 -10.94 -10.71
C ALA A 158 -5.13 -10.81 -9.81
N GLN A 159 -4.98 -10.21 -8.62
CA GLN A 159 -6.03 -10.00 -7.63
C GLN A 159 -6.38 -8.51 -7.46
N SER A 160 -5.95 -7.66 -8.41
CA SER A 160 -6.10 -6.20 -8.32
C SER A 160 -7.55 -5.77 -8.08
N ASN A 161 -8.51 -6.43 -8.72
CA ASN A 161 -9.94 -6.10 -8.59
C ASN A 161 -10.48 -6.27 -7.17
N GLU A 162 -10.09 -7.34 -6.48
CA GLU A 162 -10.54 -7.60 -5.11
C GLU A 162 -9.97 -6.57 -4.14
N ILE A 163 -8.72 -6.16 -4.38
CA ILE A 163 -7.98 -5.21 -3.55
C ILE A 163 -8.43 -3.76 -3.81
N LEU A 164 -8.69 -3.41 -5.05
CA LEU A 164 -9.05 -2.06 -5.45
C LEU A 164 -10.46 -1.67 -5.02
N THR A 165 -11.39 -2.63 -4.94
CA THR A 165 -12.78 -2.37 -4.54
C THR A 165 -12.90 -1.63 -3.19
N PRO A 166 -12.31 -2.12 -2.08
CA PRO A 166 -12.35 -1.39 -0.81
C PRO A 166 -11.51 -0.11 -0.82
N VAL A 167 -10.39 -0.08 -1.53
CA VAL A 167 -9.56 1.14 -1.67
C VAL A 167 -10.37 2.25 -2.34
N PHE A 168 -11.09 1.94 -3.42
CA PHE A 168 -12.00 2.90 -4.05
C PHE A 168 -13.15 3.30 -3.14
N SER A 169 -13.72 2.36 -2.37
CA SER A 169 -14.77 2.70 -1.41
C SER A 169 -14.27 3.69 -0.34
N GLY A 170 -13.03 3.55 0.12
CA GLY A 170 -12.43 4.44 1.11
C GLY A 170 -11.98 5.78 0.52
N ALA A 171 -11.56 5.83 -0.75
CA ALA A 171 -11.11 7.06 -1.43
C ALA A 171 -12.25 7.98 -1.90
N ARG A 172 -13.50 7.48 -1.89
CA ARG A 172 -14.70 8.21 -2.30
C ARG A 172 -14.98 9.46 -1.47
N LYS A 173 -15.72 10.41 -2.04
CA LYS A 173 -16.16 11.63 -1.36
C LYS A 173 -17.10 11.33 -0.19
N GLU A 174 -17.83 10.23 -0.28
CA GLU A 174 -18.81 9.79 0.70
C GLU A 174 -18.19 9.15 1.96
N GLU A 175 -16.88 8.86 1.97
CA GLU A 175 -16.20 8.33 3.17
C GLU A 175 -16.14 9.43 4.25
N PRO A 176 -16.79 9.23 5.42
CA PRO A 176 -16.91 10.26 6.45
C PRO A 176 -15.58 10.61 7.12
N SER A 177 -14.61 9.69 7.08
CA SER A 177 -13.33 9.91 7.73
C SER A 177 -12.27 10.42 6.75
N PRO A 178 -11.80 11.68 6.87
CA PRO A 178 -10.72 12.19 6.02
C PRO A 178 -9.42 11.39 6.19
N LYS A 179 -9.27 10.75 7.35
CA LYS A 179 -8.19 9.83 7.69
C LYS A 179 -8.23 8.54 6.87
N VAL A 180 -9.41 7.92 6.71
CA VAL A 180 -9.58 6.75 5.84
C VAL A 180 -9.42 7.14 4.39
N GLN A 181 -9.99 8.29 4.00
CA GLN A 181 -9.87 8.82 2.65
C GLN A 181 -8.41 9.03 2.25
N LEU A 182 -7.61 9.70 3.08
CA LEU A 182 -6.18 9.90 2.83
C LEU A 182 -5.45 8.57 2.66
N ALA A 183 -5.61 7.65 3.62
CA ALA A 183 -4.97 6.35 3.53
C ALA A 183 -5.33 5.64 2.22
N SER A 184 -6.61 5.70 1.82
CA SER A 184 -7.11 5.04 0.60
C SER A 184 -6.51 5.64 -0.67
N VAL A 185 -6.33 6.96 -0.70
CA VAL A 185 -5.65 7.63 -1.82
C VAL A 185 -4.15 7.28 -1.84
N ASP A 186 -3.49 7.19 -0.67
CA ASP A 186 -2.09 6.74 -0.59
C ASP A 186 -1.91 5.28 -1.06
N ALA A 187 -2.83 4.38 -0.69
CA ALA A 187 -2.80 3.01 -1.20
C ALA A 187 -3.06 2.94 -2.71
N LEU A 188 -3.95 3.79 -3.21
CA LEU A 188 -4.21 3.86 -4.63
C LEU A 188 -2.94 4.29 -5.37
N LEU A 189 -2.23 5.32 -4.87
CA LEU A 189 -0.94 5.75 -5.41
C LEU A 189 0.09 4.60 -5.48
N ASP A 190 0.26 3.88 -4.38
CA ASP A 190 1.15 2.70 -4.31
C ASP A 190 0.69 1.58 -5.25
N SER A 191 -0.61 1.50 -5.55
CA SER A 191 -1.18 0.46 -6.42
C SER A 191 -1.08 0.79 -7.92
N LEU A 192 -0.81 2.04 -8.29
CA LEU A 192 -0.82 2.49 -9.68
C LEU A 192 0.19 1.75 -10.56
N GLU A 193 1.24 1.17 -10.00
CA GLU A 193 2.29 0.45 -10.74
C GLU A 193 1.84 -0.91 -11.30
N PHE A 194 0.82 -1.55 -10.71
CA PHE A 194 0.41 -2.90 -11.09
C PHE A 194 -1.06 -3.03 -11.53
N VAL A 195 -1.75 -1.91 -11.68
CA VAL A 195 -3.15 -1.85 -12.18
C VAL A 195 -3.22 -1.60 -13.69
N CYS A 196 -2.18 -1.96 -14.44
CA CYS A 196 -2.10 -1.73 -15.89
C CYS A 196 -3.30 -2.31 -16.65
N HIS A 197 -3.67 -3.56 -16.34
CA HIS A 197 -4.84 -4.21 -16.93
C HIS A 197 -6.15 -3.49 -16.61
N ASN A 198 -6.24 -2.81 -15.47
CA ASN A 198 -7.40 -1.99 -15.12
C ASN A 198 -7.48 -0.72 -15.97
N PHE A 199 -6.33 -0.14 -16.34
CA PHE A 199 -6.26 1.04 -17.22
C PHE A 199 -6.55 0.71 -18.69
N GLU A 200 -6.30 -0.53 -19.13
CA GLU A 200 -6.68 -1.03 -20.46
C GLU A 200 -8.20 -1.10 -20.63
N ARG A 201 -8.93 -1.43 -19.55
CA ARG A 201 -10.39 -1.54 -19.54
C ARG A 201 -11.02 -0.18 -19.30
N GLU A 202 -11.74 0.33 -20.29
CA GLU A 202 -12.34 1.67 -20.23
C GLU A 202 -13.19 1.93 -18.99
N GLY A 203 -14.08 1.00 -18.62
CA GLY A 203 -14.94 1.19 -17.45
C GLY A 203 -14.14 1.32 -16.14
N GLU A 204 -13.12 0.49 -15.94
CA GLU A 204 -12.28 0.50 -14.75
C GLU A 204 -11.36 1.73 -14.72
N ARG A 205 -10.75 2.08 -15.86
CA ARG A 205 -9.96 3.31 -16.04
C ARG A 205 -10.77 4.55 -15.71
N ASN A 206 -11.96 4.70 -16.31
CA ASN A 206 -12.81 5.87 -16.12
C ASN A 206 -13.23 5.98 -14.65
N TYR A 207 -13.50 4.84 -14.01
CA TYR A 207 -13.83 4.80 -12.59
C TYR A 207 -12.65 5.25 -11.69
N ILE A 208 -11.43 4.75 -11.95
CA ILE A 208 -10.20 5.18 -11.24
C ILE A 208 -10.01 6.69 -11.38
N MET A 209 -10.07 7.20 -12.60
CA MET A 209 -9.89 8.63 -12.89
C MET A 209 -10.96 9.48 -12.20
N GLN A 210 -12.22 9.03 -12.19
CA GLN A 210 -13.30 9.73 -11.50
C GLN A 210 -13.08 9.81 -9.98
N VAL A 211 -12.66 8.71 -9.35
CA VAL A 211 -12.39 8.68 -7.90
C VAL A 211 -11.26 9.64 -7.55
N ILE A 212 -10.15 9.62 -8.30
CA ILE A 212 -8.99 10.49 -8.05
C ILE A 212 -9.32 11.96 -8.31
N CYS A 213 -9.97 12.27 -9.43
CA CYS A 213 -10.36 13.65 -9.77
C CYS A 213 -11.42 14.22 -8.80
N LYS A 214 -12.23 13.38 -8.14
CA LYS A 214 -13.07 13.84 -7.02
C LYS A 214 -12.25 14.08 -5.75
N ALA A 215 -11.25 13.24 -5.47
CA ALA A 215 -10.39 13.39 -4.29
C ALA A 215 -9.50 14.64 -4.34
N THR A 216 -9.10 15.13 -5.52
CA THR A 216 -8.40 16.43 -5.67
C THR A 216 -9.26 17.62 -5.25
N GLN A 217 -10.58 17.45 -5.18
CA GLN A 217 -11.54 18.45 -4.70
C GLN A 217 -11.93 18.24 -3.23
N SER A 218 -11.27 17.32 -2.51
CA SER A 218 -11.53 17.09 -1.08
C SER A 218 -11.30 18.38 -0.28
N PRO A 219 -12.11 18.71 0.75
CA PRO A 219 -11.84 19.84 1.63
C PRO A 219 -10.61 19.62 2.54
N THR A 220 -10.05 18.40 2.56
CA THR A 220 -8.87 18.05 3.37
C THR A 220 -7.59 18.23 2.54
N PRO A 221 -6.67 19.14 2.90
CA PRO A 221 -5.47 19.41 2.12
C PRO A 221 -4.59 18.17 1.88
N ASP A 222 -4.41 17.33 2.90
CA ASP A 222 -3.60 16.11 2.77
C ASP A 222 -4.15 15.16 1.71
N VAL A 223 -5.49 15.02 1.64
CA VAL A 223 -6.16 14.19 0.62
C VAL A 223 -5.96 14.79 -0.77
N GLN A 224 -6.08 16.11 -0.91
CA GLN A 224 -5.84 16.78 -2.19
C GLN A 224 -4.42 16.52 -2.68
N VAL A 225 -3.41 16.71 -1.82
CA VAL A 225 -1.99 16.50 -2.15
C VAL A 225 -1.74 15.05 -2.59
N ALA A 226 -2.27 14.07 -1.84
CA ALA A 226 -2.15 12.66 -2.20
C ALA A 226 -2.83 12.35 -3.55
N ALA A 227 -4.00 12.94 -3.81
CA ALA A 227 -4.73 12.75 -5.07
C ALA A 227 -4.01 13.38 -6.27
N PHE A 228 -3.40 14.55 -6.10
CA PHE A 228 -2.52 15.13 -7.11
C PHE A 228 -1.28 14.25 -7.36
N GLY A 229 -0.72 13.66 -6.31
CA GLY A 229 0.33 12.64 -6.43
C GLY A 229 -0.09 11.46 -7.31
N CYS A 230 -1.33 10.97 -7.14
CA CYS A 230 -1.89 9.93 -8.00
C CYS A 230 -1.98 10.37 -9.47
N LEU A 231 -2.46 11.59 -9.75
CA LEU A 231 -2.54 12.09 -11.13
C LEU A 231 -1.15 12.19 -11.79
N VAL A 232 -0.15 12.70 -11.08
CA VAL A 232 1.22 12.76 -11.59
C VAL A 232 1.74 11.37 -11.90
N ARG A 233 1.52 10.40 -10.99
CA ARG A 233 1.99 9.02 -11.19
C ARG A 233 1.26 8.33 -12.35
N ILE A 234 -0.05 8.54 -12.49
CA ILE A 234 -0.84 8.04 -13.62
C ILE A 234 -0.28 8.56 -14.95
N ILE A 235 0.00 9.86 -15.05
CA ILE A 235 0.55 10.44 -16.27
C ILE A 235 1.92 9.84 -16.58
N GLN A 236 2.77 9.61 -15.58
CA GLN A 236 4.08 9.00 -15.79
C GLN A 236 3.99 7.54 -16.30
N LEU A 237 3.07 6.75 -15.76
CA LEU A 237 2.96 5.33 -16.08
C LEU A 237 2.14 5.07 -17.37
N TYR A 238 1.06 5.82 -17.56
CA TYR A 238 0.03 5.54 -18.56
C TYR A 238 -0.04 6.58 -19.68
N TYR A 239 1.00 7.42 -19.84
CA TYR A 239 1.07 8.43 -20.90
C TYR A 239 0.71 7.89 -22.29
N LEU A 240 1.26 6.73 -22.64
CA LEU A 240 1.04 6.08 -23.94
C LEU A 240 -0.41 5.63 -24.12
N VAL A 241 -1.07 5.19 -23.03
CA VAL A 241 -2.49 4.81 -23.05
C VAL A 241 -3.35 6.04 -23.33
N PHE A 242 -3.10 7.15 -22.63
CA PHE A 242 -3.88 8.39 -22.84
C PHE A 242 -3.64 9.01 -24.22
N THR A 243 -2.42 8.94 -24.74
CA THR A 243 -2.12 9.45 -26.09
C THR A 243 -2.76 8.57 -27.18
N TYR A 244 -2.78 7.26 -27.00
CA TYR A 244 -3.49 6.35 -27.91
C TYR A 244 -5.02 6.61 -27.90
N ILE A 245 -5.63 6.75 -26.72
CA ILE A 245 -7.06 7.06 -26.58
C ILE A 245 -7.38 8.40 -27.24
N ALA A 246 -6.57 9.44 -26.99
CA ALA A 246 -6.77 10.76 -27.59
C ALA A 246 -6.76 10.68 -29.13
N PHE A 247 -5.85 9.89 -29.71
CA PHE A 247 -5.79 9.64 -31.15
C PHE A 247 -7.04 8.91 -31.67
N GLN A 248 -7.52 7.88 -30.97
CA GLN A 248 -8.75 7.18 -31.35
C GLN A 248 -9.98 8.08 -31.30
N THR A 249 -10.17 8.85 -30.22
CA THR A 249 -11.28 9.80 -30.10
C THR A 249 -11.24 10.90 -31.16
N SER A 250 -10.04 11.35 -31.57
CA SER A 250 -9.92 12.29 -32.68
C SER A 250 -10.33 11.67 -34.02
N ASN A 251 -10.01 10.40 -34.26
CA ASN A 251 -10.40 9.71 -35.49
C ASN A 251 -11.89 9.36 -35.54
N GLU A 252 -12.51 9.03 -34.40
CA GLU A 252 -13.96 8.82 -34.30
C GLU A 252 -14.74 10.12 -34.53
N GLN A 253 -14.21 11.27 -34.09
CA GLN A 253 -14.84 12.57 -34.32
C GLN A 253 -14.65 13.11 -35.75
N THR A 254 -13.60 12.70 -36.47
CA THR A 254 -13.34 13.15 -37.85
C THR A 254 -13.88 12.21 -38.93
N GLY A 255 -14.24 10.96 -38.62
CA GLY A 255 -14.79 10.02 -39.60
C GLY A 255 -13.81 9.60 -40.71
N ASP A 256 -12.51 9.82 -40.53
CA ASP A 256 -11.49 9.51 -41.54
C ASP A 256 -10.91 8.10 -41.34
N HIS A 257 -11.37 7.15 -42.17
CA HIS A 257 -10.91 5.75 -42.22
C HIS A 257 -9.46 5.56 -42.74
N CYS A 258 -8.68 6.63 -42.91
CA CYS A 258 -7.41 6.58 -43.66
C CYS A 258 -6.15 6.29 -42.81
N CYS A 259 -6.24 6.27 -41.48
CA CYS A 259 -5.06 6.17 -40.60
C CYS A 259 -4.66 4.74 -40.19
N ASN A 260 -5.15 3.69 -40.87
CA ASN A 260 -5.00 2.32 -40.38
C ASN A 260 -3.72 1.57 -40.82
N GLU A 261 -2.83 2.17 -41.62
CA GLU A 261 -1.68 1.43 -42.20
C GLU A 261 -0.31 1.72 -41.59
N ASN A 262 -0.14 2.63 -40.62
CA ASN A 262 1.21 3.05 -40.17
C ASN A 262 1.52 2.88 -38.68
N LEU A 263 0.86 1.96 -37.96
CA LEU A 263 1.20 1.70 -36.55
C LEU A 263 2.52 0.91 -36.39
N ASN A 264 2.84 0.01 -37.32
CA ASN A 264 4.05 -0.82 -37.23
C ASN A 264 5.35 -0.12 -37.67
N GLN A 265 5.27 0.98 -38.43
CA GLN A 265 6.46 1.74 -38.82
C GLN A 265 6.81 2.89 -37.86
N HIS A 266 5.90 3.31 -36.99
CA HIS A 266 6.13 4.40 -36.03
C HIS A 266 6.72 3.95 -34.68
N LEU A 267 6.77 2.64 -34.39
CA LEU A 267 7.36 2.10 -33.16
C LEU A 267 8.88 1.85 -33.24
N GLN A 268 9.50 2.04 -34.41
CA GLN A 268 10.95 1.87 -34.60
C GLN A 268 11.60 3.17 -35.11
N GLY A 269 11.92 4.12 -34.23
CA GLY A 269 12.77 5.25 -34.62
C GLY A 269 12.80 6.48 -33.68
N SER A 270 13.78 6.47 -32.76
CA SER A 270 14.47 7.62 -32.12
C SER A 270 13.69 8.69 -31.30
N PRO A 271 14.34 9.34 -30.32
CA PRO A 271 13.71 9.78 -29.06
C PRO A 271 13.31 11.27 -28.98
N GLN A 272 13.04 11.94 -30.08
CA GLN A 272 12.70 13.38 -30.03
C GLN A 272 11.55 13.74 -30.98
N ARG A 273 10.30 13.64 -30.50
CA ARG A 273 9.18 14.42 -31.03
C ARG A 273 8.25 14.84 -29.91
N THR A 274 8.21 16.16 -29.68
CA THR A 274 7.23 16.82 -28.82
C THR A 274 5.86 16.80 -29.51
N TRP A 275 4.95 15.99 -29.00
CA TRP A 275 3.53 16.08 -29.33
C TRP A 275 2.89 17.29 -28.62
N PRO A 276 1.88 17.95 -29.23
CA PRO A 276 1.30 19.15 -28.66
C PRO A 276 0.58 18.80 -27.34
N LYS A 277 1.01 19.44 -26.25
CA LYS A 277 0.50 19.30 -24.87
C LYS A 277 -1.04 19.31 -24.75
N LYS A 278 -1.75 19.85 -25.76
CA LYS A 278 -3.21 19.90 -25.84
C LYS A 278 -3.87 18.51 -25.90
N GLY A 279 -3.33 17.54 -26.62
CA GLY A 279 -3.99 16.22 -26.76
C GLY A 279 -4.12 15.43 -25.46
N VAL A 280 -3.11 15.56 -24.59
CA VAL A 280 -3.08 14.92 -23.25
C VAL A 280 -4.07 15.59 -22.30
N ALA A 281 -4.18 16.93 -22.38
CA ALA A 281 -5.14 17.71 -21.61
C ALA A 281 -6.60 17.39 -22.00
N TYR A 282 -6.88 17.24 -23.31
CA TYR A 282 -8.21 16.84 -23.79
C TYR A 282 -8.59 15.42 -23.37
N GLY A 283 -7.67 14.46 -23.42
CA GLY A 283 -7.90 13.10 -22.91
C GLY A 283 -8.22 13.09 -21.42
N LEU A 284 -7.44 13.81 -20.61
CA LEU A 284 -7.68 13.93 -19.16
C LEU A 284 -8.98 14.68 -18.83
N ALA A 285 -9.33 15.73 -19.58
CA ALA A 285 -10.57 16.50 -19.38
C ALA A 285 -11.82 15.68 -19.74
N SER A 286 -11.75 14.90 -20.82
CA SER A 286 -12.82 13.98 -21.23
C SER A 286 -13.02 12.87 -20.20
N LEU A 287 -11.93 12.31 -19.66
CA LEU A 287 -11.97 11.21 -18.68
C LEU A 287 -12.36 11.64 -17.26
N CYS A 288 -12.01 12.85 -16.82
CA CYS A 288 -12.39 13.34 -15.50
C CYS A 288 -13.77 14.02 -15.48
N GLY A 289 -14.46 14.16 -16.61
CA GLY A 289 -15.74 14.89 -16.70
C GLY A 289 -15.64 16.33 -16.16
N CYS A 290 -14.41 16.87 -16.12
CA CYS A 290 -14.08 18.12 -15.45
C CYS A 290 -13.54 19.09 -16.50
N THR A 291 -14.21 20.23 -16.64
CA THR A 291 -13.72 21.45 -17.30
C THR A 291 -12.47 22.06 -16.61
N CYS A 292 -11.88 21.37 -15.63
CA CYS A 292 -10.86 21.90 -14.73
C CYS A 292 -9.43 21.98 -15.31
N ILE A 293 -9.20 21.61 -16.57
CA ILE A 293 -7.86 21.72 -17.21
C ILE A 293 -7.77 22.97 -18.11
N GLU A 294 -8.84 23.77 -18.26
CA GLU A 294 -8.80 24.98 -19.09
C GLU A 294 -8.23 26.24 -18.41
N THR A 295 -7.78 26.18 -17.15
CA THR A 295 -7.19 27.35 -16.47
C THR A 295 -5.88 27.02 -15.77
N ALA A 296 -4.80 26.99 -16.55
CA ALA A 296 -3.44 27.34 -16.16
C ALA A 296 -2.63 27.75 -17.40
#